data_AF-A0A9W9CH68-F1
#
_entry.id   AF-A0A9W9CH68-F1
#
_cell.length_a   1.000
_cell.length_b   1.000
_cell.length_c   1.000
_cell.angle_alpha   90.00
_cell.angle_beta   90.00
_cell.angle_gamma   90.00
#
_symmetry.space_group_name_H-M   'P 1'
#
loop_
_entity.id
_entity.type
_entity.pdbx_description
1 polymer ?
#
loop_
_entity_poly.entity_id
_entity_poly.type
_entity_poly.pdbx_seq_one_letter_code
_entity_poly.pdbx_strand_id
1 'polypeptide(L)'
;MAQLLDMPPEMVKMIIAELVADVGVLKHDFNHVFFDRIKDLAAFLEHRVNDPDRTFKTLLNELCAGLTVTIDRYMISDAIIPGRVCAYWLNGFCGTFDAHVQLAAAISARCYDLVHELLRNYPVDSMNYAYGQPLFNVAKLGDERLLDILVHHLDSLLDSLQLDSPERENRLFNIIGGAFSVEEAIIRAIRYGHMNVIDSLLHIYQKYLHRVRSRTLNVWLEAAVIQGSVATVQALARIPHDPSFKIKSPTMSLILKTGRYDMVSAAFSLTSASLGHYSSTQHPLHIAVRSGFVDSVRAIVDTVRVDINALVKSGIPNYSRDLITALDLAIYHDYVDIVRYLVSQGAEHACLAPRVTITGPIYDILRQASIEYNVGYTWMPEYEDWKRMSFNDREDMASRQD
;
A
#
# COMPACT_ATOMS: atom_id res chain seq x y z
N MET A 1 -6.93 13.68 -8.34
CA MET A 1 -6.28 12.39 -8.01
C MET A 1 -7.11 11.49 -7.11
N ALA A 2 -7.99 12.00 -6.23
CA ALA A 2 -8.89 11.18 -5.39
C ALA A 2 -10.27 10.84 -6.00
N GLN A 3 -10.45 10.94 -7.33
CA GLN A 3 -11.72 10.63 -8.02
C GLN A 3 -11.59 9.52 -9.09
N LEU A 4 -10.47 8.79 -9.11
CA LEU A 4 -10.17 7.77 -10.13
C LEU A 4 -10.36 6.32 -9.63
N LEU A 5 -10.79 6.13 -8.38
CA LEU A 5 -10.80 4.83 -7.70
C LEU A 5 -12.18 4.17 -7.57
N ASP A 6 -13.22 4.70 -8.21
CA ASP A 6 -14.61 4.23 -8.05
C ASP A 6 -15.36 4.03 -9.39
N MET A 7 -14.65 3.57 -10.43
CA MET A 7 -15.24 3.46 -11.76
C MET A 7 -15.80 2.05 -12.07
N PRO A 8 -17.07 1.94 -12.52
CA PRO A 8 -17.70 0.66 -12.85
C PRO A 8 -17.13 0.03 -14.15
N PRO A 9 -17.30 -1.29 -14.37
CA PRO A 9 -16.73 -2.02 -15.51
C PRO A 9 -17.10 -1.46 -16.90
N GLU A 10 -18.26 -0.82 -17.04
CA GLU A 10 -18.67 -0.15 -18.29
C GLU A 10 -17.82 1.09 -18.61
N MET A 11 -17.18 1.68 -17.60
CA MET A 11 -16.24 2.79 -17.76
C MET A 11 -14.86 2.31 -18.23
N VAL A 12 -14.50 1.03 -18.06
CA VAL A 12 -13.28 0.44 -18.65
C VAL A 12 -13.47 0.16 -20.14
N LYS A 13 -14.66 -0.30 -20.56
CA LYS A 13 -15.04 -0.35 -21.98
C LYS A 13 -15.09 1.06 -22.60
N MET A 14 -15.56 2.04 -21.83
CA MET A 14 -15.52 3.45 -22.21
C MET A 14 -14.09 3.96 -22.33
N ILE A 15 -13.16 3.59 -21.44
CA ILE A 15 -11.73 3.96 -21.55
C ILE A 15 -11.06 3.29 -22.76
N ILE A 16 -11.44 2.07 -23.15
CA ILE A 16 -10.98 1.47 -24.42
C ILE A 16 -11.59 2.19 -25.63
N ALA A 17 -12.85 2.62 -25.54
CA ALA A 17 -13.51 3.43 -26.56
C ALA A 17 -13.04 4.90 -26.58
N GLU A 18 -12.51 5.44 -25.48
CA GLU A 18 -12.04 6.81 -25.28
C GLU A 18 -10.53 6.91 -25.55
N LEU A 19 -9.75 5.84 -25.32
CA LEU A 19 -8.47 5.57 -25.99
C LEU A 19 -8.61 5.42 -27.51
N VAL A 20 -9.84 5.24 -28.02
CA VAL A 20 -10.14 5.27 -29.46
C VAL A 20 -10.72 6.63 -29.88
N ALA A 21 -11.38 7.38 -28.99
CA ALA A 21 -12.06 8.64 -29.31
C ALA A 21 -11.23 9.92 -29.05
N ASP A 22 -10.33 9.95 -28.06
CA ASP A 22 -9.45 11.10 -27.76
C ASP A 22 -8.08 11.02 -28.46
N VAL A 23 -7.97 10.13 -29.46
CA VAL A 23 -6.76 9.81 -30.24
C VAL A 23 -6.76 10.51 -31.61
N GLY A 24 -7.25 11.75 -31.65
CA GLY A 24 -7.26 12.57 -32.87
C GLY A 24 -5.88 13.00 -33.40
N VAL A 25 -4.77 12.72 -32.69
CA VAL A 25 -3.43 13.24 -33.04
C VAL A 25 -2.30 12.20 -32.94
N LEU A 26 -2.56 10.94 -32.57
CA LEU A 26 -1.51 9.91 -32.64
C LEU A 26 -1.44 9.35 -34.06
N LYS A 27 -0.23 9.17 -34.58
CA LYS A 27 0.00 8.59 -35.93
C LYS A 27 -0.86 7.34 -36.11
N HIS A 28 -1.72 7.36 -37.13
CA HIS A 28 -2.54 6.23 -37.58
C HIS A 28 -1.78 4.90 -37.56
N ASP A 29 -0.48 4.90 -37.88
CA ASP A 29 0.34 3.70 -38.06
C ASP A 29 0.57 2.87 -36.78
N PHE A 30 0.74 3.47 -35.60
CA PHE A 30 1.07 2.69 -34.38
C PHE A 30 -0.13 1.87 -33.89
N ASN A 31 -1.32 2.46 -33.96
CA ASN A 31 -2.55 1.77 -33.56
C ASN A 31 -2.79 0.56 -34.46
N HIS A 32 -2.60 0.70 -35.78
CA HIS A 32 -2.76 -0.44 -36.70
C HIS A 32 -1.78 -1.57 -36.38
N VAL A 33 -0.49 -1.28 -36.17
CA VAL A 33 0.50 -2.30 -35.82
C VAL A 33 0.18 -3.01 -34.50
N PHE A 34 -0.23 -2.27 -33.47
CA PHE A 34 -0.59 -2.87 -32.18
C PHE A 34 -1.86 -3.73 -32.27
N PHE A 35 -2.91 -3.24 -32.94
CA PHE A 35 -4.15 -4.01 -33.10
C PHE A 35 -3.97 -5.25 -33.98
N ASP A 36 -3.23 -5.13 -35.08
CA ASP A 36 -2.93 -6.28 -35.92
C ASP A 36 -2.09 -7.31 -35.17
N ARG A 37 -1.17 -6.85 -34.31
CA ARG A 37 -0.42 -7.74 -33.43
C ARG A 37 -1.30 -8.48 -32.41
N ILE A 38 -2.31 -7.82 -31.83
CA ILE A 38 -3.27 -8.48 -30.95
C ILE A 38 -4.10 -9.52 -31.72
N LYS A 39 -4.51 -9.21 -32.96
CA LYS A 39 -5.21 -10.18 -33.82
C LYS A 39 -4.31 -11.38 -34.15
N ASP A 40 -3.05 -11.14 -34.48
CA ASP A 40 -2.08 -12.20 -34.74
C ASP A 40 -1.89 -13.09 -33.49
N LEU A 41 -1.88 -12.50 -32.29
CA LEU A 41 -1.84 -13.25 -31.03
C LEU A 41 -3.13 -14.06 -30.81
N ALA A 42 -4.29 -13.49 -31.07
CA ALA A 42 -5.55 -14.22 -30.97
C ALA A 42 -5.61 -15.38 -31.97
N ALA A 43 -5.09 -15.20 -33.19
CA ALA A 43 -5.02 -16.23 -34.21
C ALA A 43 -4.03 -17.34 -33.81
N PHE A 44 -2.89 -16.96 -33.23
CA PHE A 44 -1.96 -17.90 -32.62
C PHE A 44 -2.64 -18.72 -31.52
N LEU A 45 -3.37 -18.06 -30.61
CA LEU A 45 -4.09 -18.75 -29.54
C LEU A 45 -5.15 -19.69 -30.11
N GLU A 46 -5.95 -19.27 -31.08
CA GLU A 46 -6.97 -20.12 -31.72
C GLU A 46 -6.36 -21.36 -32.36
N HIS A 47 -5.22 -21.21 -33.04
CA HIS A 47 -4.53 -22.34 -33.66
C HIS A 47 -3.97 -23.35 -32.64
N ARG A 48 -3.60 -22.88 -31.44
CA ARG A 48 -2.91 -23.66 -30.41
C ARG A 48 -3.84 -24.23 -29.35
N VAL A 49 -4.91 -23.50 -29.03
CA VAL A 49 -5.95 -23.91 -28.09
C VAL A 49 -6.91 -24.79 -28.88
N ASN A 50 -6.70 -26.10 -28.82
CA ASN A 50 -7.55 -27.10 -29.47
C ASN A 50 -8.89 -27.27 -28.72
N ASP A 51 -9.62 -26.17 -28.55
CA ASP A 51 -10.91 -26.11 -27.87
C ASP A 51 -11.98 -25.63 -28.87
N PRO A 52 -12.87 -26.52 -29.34
CA PRO A 52 -13.87 -26.18 -30.36
C PRO A 52 -14.89 -25.14 -29.88
N ASP A 53 -15.04 -24.94 -28.56
CA ASP A 53 -15.99 -24.00 -27.98
C ASP A 53 -15.40 -22.57 -27.90
N ARG A 54 -14.08 -22.42 -27.99
CA ARG A 54 -13.38 -21.13 -27.96
C ARG A 54 -13.13 -20.59 -29.36
N THR A 55 -14.13 -19.91 -29.90
CA THR A 55 -13.99 -19.19 -31.19
C THR A 55 -12.90 -18.10 -31.14
N PHE A 56 -12.30 -17.74 -32.29
CA PHE A 56 -11.41 -16.57 -32.43
C PHE A 56 -11.92 -15.33 -31.68
N LYS A 57 -13.22 -15.03 -31.83
CA LYS A 57 -13.85 -13.87 -31.22
C LYS A 57 -13.83 -13.95 -29.69
N THR A 58 -14.09 -15.13 -29.14
CA THR A 58 -14.03 -15.37 -27.68
C THR A 58 -12.60 -15.16 -27.19
N LEU A 59 -11.61 -15.80 -27.84
CA LEU A 59 -10.19 -15.69 -27.48
C LEU A 59 -9.67 -14.26 -27.59
N LEU A 60 -10.06 -13.53 -28.63
CA LEU A 60 -9.69 -12.13 -28.81
C LEU A 60 -10.23 -11.26 -27.66
N ASN A 61 -11.48 -11.49 -27.26
CA ASN A 61 -12.08 -10.76 -26.14
C ASN A 61 -11.39 -11.08 -24.80
N GLU A 62 -11.13 -12.37 -24.54
CA GLU A 62 -10.41 -12.82 -23.35
C GLU A 62 -9.00 -12.26 -23.30
N LEU A 63 -8.27 -12.32 -24.42
CA LEU A 63 -6.93 -11.76 -24.57
C LEU A 63 -6.93 -10.26 -24.28
N CYS A 64 -7.81 -9.49 -24.92
CA CYS A 64 -7.92 -8.05 -24.68
C CYS A 64 -8.25 -7.74 -23.21
N ALA A 65 -9.21 -8.45 -22.61
CA ALA A 65 -9.56 -8.29 -21.20
C ALA A 65 -8.35 -8.59 -20.29
N GLY A 66 -7.63 -9.68 -20.52
CA GLY A 66 -6.43 -10.02 -19.76
C GLY A 66 -5.31 -8.99 -19.94
N LEU A 67 -5.03 -8.56 -21.18
CA LEU A 67 -3.98 -7.59 -21.48
C LEU A 67 -4.23 -6.23 -20.84
N THR A 68 -5.49 -5.81 -20.70
CA THR A 68 -5.84 -4.56 -19.99
C THR A 68 -5.51 -4.59 -18.50
N VAL A 69 -5.36 -5.78 -17.92
CA VAL A 69 -4.96 -6.00 -16.53
C VAL A 69 -3.46 -6.25 -16.43
N THR A 70 -2.89 -7.07 -17.33
CA THR A 70 -1.49 -7.51 -17.25
C THR A 70 -0.51 -6.44 -17.72
N ILE A 71 -0.84 -5.64 -18.73
CA ILE A 71 -0.03 -4.52 -19.19
C ILE A 71 -0.24 -3.32 -18.25
N ASP A 72 0.84 -2.78 -17.68
CA ASP A 72 0.76 -1.64 -16.77
C ASP A 72 0.23 -0.40 -17.49
N ARG A 73 -0.64 0.40 -16.86
CA ARG A 73 -1.18 1.62 -17.50
C ARG A 73 -0.09 2.60 -17.88
N TYR A 74 0.97 2.68 -17.07
CA TYR A 74 2.16 3.48 -17.39
C TYR A 74 2.84 2.99 -18.66
N MET A 75 2.88 1.68 -18.89
CA MET A 75 3.46 1.10 -20.10
C MET A 75 2.65 1.44 -21.34
N ILE A 76 1.31 1.38 -21.24
CA ILE A 76 0.41 1.82 -22.31
C ILE A 76 0.63 3.32 -22.59
N SER A 77 0.70 4.14 -21.54
CA SER A 77 0.92 5.58 -21.67
C SER A 77 2.27 5.91 -22.31
N ASP A 78 3.35 5.23 -21.92
CA ASP A 78 4.69 5.42 -22.51
C ASP A 78 4.76 4.96 -23.97
N ALA A 79 4.05 3.89 -24.32
CA ALA A 79 3.94 3.42 -25.70
C ALA A 79 3.16 4.40 -26.58
N ILE A 80 2.27 5.20 -25.98
CA ILE A 80 1.42 6.16 -26.67
C ILE A 80 2.12 7.52 -26.87
N ILE A 81 3.05 7.94 -26.02
CA ILE A 81 3.69 9.27 -26.13
C ILE A 81 4.56 9.37 -27.40
N PRO A 82 4.26 10.31 -28.33
CA PRO A 82 5.02 10.48 -29.57
C PRO A 82 6.51 10.76 -29.32
N GLY A 83 7.38 10.04 -30.05
CA GLY A 83 8.83 10.20 -29.95
C GLY A 83 9.49 9.51 -28.75
N ARG A 84 8.71 8.78 -27.93
CA ARG A 84 9.21 8.00 -26.78
C ARG A 84 8.98 6.49 -26.87
N VAL A 85 8.44 5.99 -27.98
CA VAL A 85 8.38 4.53 -28.19
C VAL A 85 9.80 3.99 -28.20
N CYS A 86 10.24 3.52 -27.03
CA CYS A 86 11.58 2.98 -26.85
C CYS A 86 11.74 1.83 -27.85
N ALA A 87 12.92 1.71 -28.47
CA ALA A 87 13.25 0.62 -29.39
C ALA A 87 12.91 -0.78 -28.80
N TYR A 88 12.88 -0.88 -27.47
CA TYR A 88 12.42 -2.04 -26.73
C TYR A 88 10.97 -2.45 -27.06
N TRP A 89 10.03 -1.51 -27.14
CA TRP A 89 8.64 -1.77 -27.48
C TRP A 89 8.46 -2.13 -28.95
N LEU A 90 9.16 -1.43 -29.84
CA LEU A 90 9.14 -1.77 -31.26
C LEU A 90 9.69 -3.18 -31.49
N ASN A 91 10.74 -3.59 -30.79
CA ASN A 91 11.24 -4.96 -30.87
C ASN A 91 10.25 -6.00 -30.29
N GLY A 92 9.58 -5.67 -29.18
CA GLY A 92 8.58 -6.56 -28.57
C GLY A 92 7.28 -6.71 -29.38
N PHE A 93 6.88 -5.68 -30.12
CA PHE A 93 5.64 -5.70 -30.93
C PHE A 93 5.89 -6.08 -32.40
N CYS A 94 7.03 -5.73 -32.98
CA CYS A 94 7.31 -5.95 -34.40
C CYS A 94 8.15 -7.21 -34.70
N GLY A 95 8.60 -7.94 -33.68
CA GLY A 95 9.39 -9.18 -33.82
C GLY A 95 8.55 -10.46 -34.03
N THR A 96 9.20 -11.62 -34.12
CA THR A 96 8.50 -12.91 -33.99
C THR A 96 7.91 -13.05 -32.59
N PHE A 97 6.87 -13.87 -32.43
CA PHE A 97 6.36 -14.21 -31.10
C PHE A 97 7.40 -15.05 -30.37
N ASP A 98 8.23 -14.40 -29.55
CA ASP A 98 9.10 -15.13 -28.64
C ASP A 98 8.27 -15.87 -27.57
N ALA A 99 8.92 -16.76 -26.82
CA ALA A 99 8.25 -17.55 -25.79
C ALA A 99 7.56 -16.69 -24.71
N HIS A 100 8.03 -15.46 -24.46
CA HIS A 100 7.43 -14.55 -23.48
C HIS A 100 6.12 -13.99 -23.97
N VAL A 101 6.06 -13.50 -25.21
CA VAL A 101 4.83 -12.94 -25.78
C VAL A 101 3.76 -14.03 -25.87
N GLN A 102 4.13 -15.24 -26.31
CA GLN A 102 3.22 -16.37 -26.38
C GLN A 102 2.68 -16.73 -24.99
N LEU A 103 3.56 -16.82 -23.98
CA LEU A 103 3.16 -17.15 -22.61
C LEU A 103 2.29 -16.06 -21.99
N ALA A 104 2.64 -14.79 -22.16
CA ALA A 104 1.85 -13.68 -21.64
C ALA A 104 0.47 -13.58 -22.29
N ALA A 105 0.36 -13.85 -23.59
CA ALA A 105 -0.92 -13.93 -24.29
C ALA A 105 -1.76 -15.12 -23.78
N ALA A 106 -1.15 -16.29 -23.61
CA ALA A 106 -1.82 -17.47 -23.07
C ALA A 106 -2.30 -17.25 -21.62
N ILE A 107 -1.50 -16.60 -20.77
CA ILE A 107 -1.89 -16.19 -19.40
C ILE A 107 -3.06 -15.20 -19.44
N SER A 108 -2.98 -14.18 -20.30
CA SER A 108 -4.00 -13.15 -20.42
C SER A 108 -5.34 -13.73 -20.89
N ALA A 109 -5.31 -14.71 -21.79
CA ALA A 109 -6.49 -15.43 -22.27
C ALA A 109 -6.88 -16.64 -21.38
N ARG A 110 -6.20 -16.86 -20.25
CA ARG A 110 -6.43 -17.99 -19.32
C ARG A 110 -6.45 -19.35 -20.02
N CYS A 111 -5.54 -19.55 -20.96
CA CYS A 111 -5.37 -20.80 -21.70
C CYS A 111 -4.48 -21.76 -20.90
N TYR A 112 -5.02 -22.34 -19.82
CA TYR A 112 -4.27 -23.13 -18.83
C TYR A 112 -3.35 -24.21 -19.43
N ASP A 113 -3.87 -25.01 -20.37
CA ASP A 113 -3.11 -26.11 -20.97
C ASP A 113 -1.95 -25.61 -21.84
N LEU A 114 -2.19 -24.53 -22.59
CA LEU A 114 -1.16 -23.89 -23.41
C LEU A 114 -0.10 -23.22 -22.53
N VAL A 115 -0.49 -22.59 -21.42
CA VAL A 115 0.46 -22.05 -20.43
C VAL A 115 1.38 -23.17 -19.91
N HIS A 116 0.81 -24.32 -19.53
CA HIS A 116 1.57 -25.47 -19.08
C HIS A 116 2.52 -26.01 -20.16
N GLU A 117 2.07 -26.06 -21.43
CA GLU A 117 2.92 -26.46 -22.55
C GLU A 117 4.09 -25.49 -22.78
N LEU A 118 3.80 -24.18 -22.83
CA LEU A 118 4.80 -23.15 -23.09
C LEU A 118 5.85 -23.06 -21.98
N LEU A 119 5.46 -23.28 -20.72
CA LEU A 119 6.38 -23.29 -19.58
C LEU A 119 7.46 -24.37 -19.68
N ARG A 120 7.15 -25.54 -20.26
CA ARG A 120 8.15 -26.64 -20.41
C ARG A 120 9.37 -26.24 -21.21
N ASN A 121 9.21 -25.32 -22.15
CA ASN A 121 10.28 -24.84 -23.04
C ASN A 121 10.67 -23.39 -22.73
N TYR A 122 10.23 -22.84 -21.59
CA TYR A 122 10.41 -21.43 -21.30
C TYR A 122 11.86 -21.14 -20.88
N PRO A 123 12.55 -20.19 -21.54
CA PRO A 123 13.93 -19.85 -21.22
C PRO A 123 14.01 -19.08 -19.89
N VAL A 124 14.48 -19.76 -18.85
CA VAL A 124 14.59 -19.26 -17.47
C VAL A 124 15.41 -17.96 -17.36
N ASP A 125 16.42 -17.81 -18.20
CA ASP A 125 17.36 -16.68 -18.17
C ASP A 125 16.94 -15.50 -19.07
N SER A 126 15.82 -15.61 -19.78
CA SER A 126 15.40 -14.57 -20.71
C SER A 126 14.50 -13.54 -20.02
N MET A 127 14.81 -12.25 -20.16
CA MET A 127 13.99 -11.16 -19.64
C MET A 127 13.18 -10.52 -20.77
N ASN A 128 11.85 -10.50 -20.65
CA ASN A 128 10.99 -9.65 -21.47
C ASN A 128 10.19 -8.70 -20.56
N TYR A 129 10.49 -7.41 -20.66
CA TYR A 129 9.85 -6.34 -19.91
C TYR A 129 8.55 -5.86 -20.56
N ALA A 130 8.28 -6.17 -21.83
CA ALA A 130 7.18 -5.56 -22.58
C ALA A 130 5.81 -6.10 -22.15
N TYR A 131 5.70 -7.43 -21.96
CA TYR A 131 4.44 -8.07 -21.59
C TYR A 131 4.37 -8.42 -20.10
N GLY A 132 5.28 -7.88 -19.30
CA GLY A 132 5.41 -8.24 -17.90
C GLY A 132 5.90 -9.68 -17.71
N GLN A 133 5.98 -10.08 -16.47
CA GLN A 133 6.52 -11.37 -16.08
C GLN A 133 5.39 -12.35 -15.77
N PRO A 134 5.52 -13.65 -16.08
CA PRO A 134 4.42 -14.62 -15.95
C PRO A 134 3.74 -14.58 -14.57
N LEU A 135 4.54 -14.63 -13.50
CA LEU A 135 4.01 -14.62 -12.14
C LEU A 135 3.34 -13.29 -11.78
N PHE A 136 3.80 -12.17 -12.34
CA PHE A 136 3.19 -10.86 -12.11
C PHE A 136 1.84 -10.77 -12.79
N ASN A 137 1.75 -11.26 -14.02
CA ASN A 137 0.54 -11.22 -14.80
C ASN A 137 -0.55 -12.06 -14.13
N VAL A 138 -0.19 -13.26 -13.66
CA VAL A 138 -1.10 -14.09 -12.87
C VAL A 138 -1.49 -13.42 -11.56
N ALA A 139 -0.54 -12.80 -10.86
CA ALA A 139 -0.82 -12.07 -9.63
C ALA A 139 -1.77 -10.89 -9.82
N LYS A 140 -1.67 -10.17 -10.95
CA LYS A 140 -2.58 -9.08 -11.32
C LYS A 140 -3.95 -9.58 -11.77
N LEU A 141 -4.03 -10.78 -12.36
CA LEU A 141 -5.28 -11.39 -12.83
C LEU A 141 -6.10 -12.02 -11.69
N GLY A 142 -5.45 -12.36 -10.57
CA GLY A 142 -6.11 -13.02 -9.45
C GLY A 142 -6.49 -14.48 -9.72
N ASP A 143 -5.85 -15.13 -10.71
CA ASP A 143 -6.20 -16.49 -11.16
C ASP A 143 -5.39 -17.55 -10.40
N GLU A 144 -6.03 -18.21 -9.42
CA GLU A 144 -5.41 -19.25 -8.59
C GLU A 144 -4.95 -20.46 -9.42
N ARG A 145 -5.70 -20.84 -10.45
CA ARG A 145 -5.35 -22.02 -11.25
C ARG A 145 -4.10 -21.77 -12.08
N LEU A 146 -3.96 -20.58 -12.67
CA LEU A 146 -2.72 -20.19 -13.34
C LEU A 146 -1.56 -20.09 -12.34
N LEU A 147 -1.82 -19.63 -11.11
CA LEU A 147 -0.81 -19.56 -10.06
C LEU A 147 -0.29 -20.97 -9.73
N ASP A 148 -1.19 -21.93 -9.51
CA ASP A 148 -0.82 -23.32 -9.24
C ASP A 148 0.06 -23.92 -10.34
N ILE A 149 -0.26 -23.66 -11.61
CA ILE A 149 0.53 -24.11 -12.76
C ILE A 149 1.95 -23.51 -12.71
N LEU A 150 2.07 -22.20 -12.48
CA LEU A 150 3.38 -21.53 -12.41
C LEU A 150 4.20 -21.99 -11.21
N VAL A 151 3.54 -22.23 -10.08
CA VAL A 151 4.17 -22.67 -8.83
C VAL A 151 4.67 -24.10 -8.96
N HIS A 152 3.88 -24.99 -9.56
CA HIS A 152 4.33 -26.35 -9.86
C HIS A 152 5.54 -26.36 -10.80
N HIS A 153 5.54 -25.49 -11.82
CA HIS A 153 6.68 -25.32 -12.71
C HIS A 153 7.92 -24.79 -11.95
N LEU A 154 7.74 -23.80 -11.08
CA LEU A 154 8.81 -23.24 -10.25
C LEU A 154 9.40 -24.31 -9.32
N ASP A 155 8.56 -25.08 -8.63
CA ASP A 155 8.99 -26.20 -7.79
C ASP A 155 9.84 -27.20 -8.57
N SER A 156 9.35 -27.65 -9.74
CA SER A 156 10.09 -28.56 -10.62
C SER A 156 11.44 -27.98 -11.07
N LEU A 157 11.49 -26.68 -11.35
CA LEU A 157 12.70 -25.99 -11.78
C LEU A 157 13.72 -25.92 -10.64
N LEU A 158 13.29 -25.51 -9.45
CA LEU A 158 14.16 -25.43 -8.26
C LEU A 158 14.71 -26.80 -7.85
N ASP A 159 13.94 -27.87 -8.03
CA ASP A 159 14.39 -29.23 -7.76
C ASP A 159 15.39 -29.73 -8.81
N SER A 160 15.20 -29.36 -10.08
CA SER A 160 16.12 -29.74 -11.16
C SER A 160 17.51 -29.10 -11.03
N LEU A 161 17.60 -27.91 -10.43
CA LEU A 161 18.86 -27.15 -10.36
C LEU A 161 19.82 -27.63 -9.25
N GLN A 162 19.41 -28.57 -8.39
CA GLN A 162 20.22 -29.11 -7.29
C GLN A 162 20.91 -28.03 -6.42
N LEU A 163 20.33 -26.84 -6.31
CA LEU A 163 20.90 -25.72 -5.59
C LEU A 163 20.89 -25.99 -4.08
N ASP A 164 21.91 -25.53 -3.38
CA ASP A 164 21.88 -25.45 -1.92
C ASP A 164 20.87 -24.37 -1.46
N SER A 165 20.54 -24.36 -0.16
CA SER A 165 19.53 -23.43 0.38
C SER A 165 19.85 -21.96 0.08
N PRO A 166 21.09 -21.46 0.31
CA PRO A 166 21.42 -20.06 0.03
C PRO A 166 21.37 -19.68 -1.46
N GLU A 167 21.82 -20.55 -2.37
CA GLU A 167 21.74 -20.29 -3.81
C GLU A 167 20.31 -20.37 -4.33
N ARG A 168 19.50 -21.30 -3.80
CA ARG A 168 18.07 -21.43 -4.09
C ARG A 168 17.32 -20.16 -3.69
N GLU A 169 17.57 -19.65 -2.48
CA GLU A 169 17.04 -18.37 -2.01
C GLU A 169 17.49 -17.24 -2.95
N ASN A 170 18.78 -17.13 -3.23
CA ASN A 170 19.32 -16.06 -4.07
C ASN A 170 18.78 -16.11 -5.50
N ARG A 171 18.55 -17.29 -6.08
CA ARG A 171 17.92 -17.43 -7.40
C ARG A 171 16.45 -17.02 -7.38
N LEU A 172 15.71 -17.37 -6.35
CA LEU A 172 14.33 -16.89 -6.14
C LEU A 172 14.24 -15.37 -5.97
N PHE A 173 15.23 -14.75 -5.32
CA PHE A 173 15.28 -13.30 -5.11
C PHE A 173 15.84 -12.51 -6.29
N ASN A 174 16.91 -12.99 -6.91
CA ASN A 174 17.79 -12.18 -7.76
C ASN A 174 18.04 -12.77 -9.16
N ILE A 175 17.90 -14.09 -9.39
CA ILE A 175 18.53 -14.71 -10.56
C ILE A 175 17.60 -15.56 -11.45
N ILE A 176 16.32 -15.83 -11.12
CA ILE A 176 15.34 -16.25 -12.15
C ILE A 176 14.89 -15.00 -12.93
N GLY A 177 15.83 -14.35 -13.62
CA GLY A 177 15.62 -13.40 -14.70
C GLY A 177 14.57 -12.30 -14.47
N GLY A 178 14.29 -11.92 -13.22
CA GLY A 178 13.08 -11.18 -12.89
C GLY A 178 11.79 -12.03 -13.04
N ALA A 179 11.63 -12.84 -14.10
CA ALA A 179 10.42 -13.51 -14.57
C ALA A 179 9.52 -14.19 -13.51
N PHE A 180 10.07 -14.63 -12.38
CA PHE A 180 9.32 -15.28 -11.29
C PHE A 180 9.59 -14.68 -9.91
N SER A 181 9.78 -13.36 -9.81
CA SER A 181 9.97 -12.70 -8.52
C SER A 181 8.71 -12.82 -7.63
N VAL A 182 8.79 -13.67 -6.61
CA VAL A 182 7.69 -13.88 -5.65
C VAL A 182 7.41 -12.59 -4.86
N GLU A 183 8.44 -11.83 -4.48
CA GLU A 183 8.26 -10.57 -3.73
C GLU A 183 7.45 -9.53 -4.47
N GLU A 184 7.74 -9.35 -5.76
CA GLU A 184 7.03 -8.38 -6.60
C GLU A 184 5.66 -8.91 -7.00
N ALA A 185 5.52 -10.22 -7.23
CA ALA A 185 4.20 -10.84 -7.44
C ALA A 185 3.27 -10.61 -6.24
N ILE A 186 3.76 -10.73 -5.00
CA ILE A 186 3.00 -10.41 -3.79
C ILE A 186 2.57 -8.94 -3.80
N ILE A 187 3.47 -8.01 -4.13
CA ILE A 187 3.14 -6.58 -4.24
C ILE A 187 2.03 -6.34 -5.26
N ARG A 188 2.08 -7.01 -6.42
CA ARG A 188 1.04 -6.89 -7.45
C ARG A 188 -0.29 -7.49 -6.99
N ALA A 189 -0.28 -8.68 -6.39
CA ALA A 189 -1.49 -9.28 -5.84
C ALA A 189 -2.14 -8.40 -4.76
N ILE A 190 -1.32 -7.79 -3.89
CA ILE A 190 -1.76 -6.80 -2.88
C ILE A 190 -2.42 -5.59 -3.55
N ARG A 191 -1.76 -4.96 -4.53
CA ARG A 191 -2.28 -3.76 -5.19
C ARG A 191 -3.59 -4.00 -5.93
N TYR A 192 -3.78 -5.21 -6.47
CA TYR A 192 -5.01 -5.60 -7.16
C TYR A 192 -6.05 -6.24 -6.23
N GLY A 193 -5.73 -6.45 -4.95
CA GLY A 193 -6.68 -6.94 -3.94
C GLY A 193 -7.04 -8.42 -4.04
N HIS A 194 -6.16 -9.26 -4.60
CA HIS A 194 -6.42 -10.68 -4.81
C HIS A 194 -5.97 -11.52 -3.59
N MET A 195 -6.79 -11.55 -2.54
CA MET A 195 -6.46 -12.21 -1.26
C MET A 195 -6.09 -13.69 -1.38
N ASN A 196 -6.82 -14.44 -2.19
CA ASN A 196 -6.54 -15.84 -2.51
C ASN A 196 -5.12 -16.04 -3.07
N VAL A 197 -4.73 -15.20 -4.03
CA VAL A 197 -3.38 -15.21 -4.61
C VAL A 197 -2.34 -14.76 -3.60
N ILE A 198 -2.64 -13.76 -2.76
CA ILE A 198 -1.74 -13.29 -1.69
C ILE A 198 -1.44 -14.44 -0.73
N ASP A 199 -2.46 -15.16 -0.24
CA ASP A 199 -2.28 -16.26 0.70
C ASP A 199 -1.40 -17.38 0.10
N SER A 200 -1.66 -17.78 -1.15
CA SER A 200 -0.86 -18.77 -1.86
C SER A 200 0.60 -18.31 -2.05
N LEU A 201 0.81 -17.05 -2.47
CA LEU A 201 2.16 -16.49 -2.64
C LEU A 201 2.91 -16.35 -1.31
N LEU A 202 2.23 -15.97 -0.22
CA LEU A 202 2.82 -15.91 1.11
C LEU A 202 3.20 -17.31 1.61
N HIS A 203 2.39 -18.34 1.33
CA HIS A 203 2.72 -19.72 1.65
C HIS A 203 4.00 -20.18 0.92
N ILE A 204 4.10 -19.87 -0.37
CA ILE A 204 5.31 -20.14 -1.18
C ILE A 204 6.52 -19.39 -0.62
N TYR A 205 6.35 -18.12 -0.29
CA TYR A 205 7.41 -17.31 0.32
C TYR A 205 7.91 -17.95 1.62
N GLN A 206 7.01 -18.40 2.49
CA GLN A 206 7.35 -19.06 3.75
C GLN A 206 8.05 -20.41 3.52
N LYS A 207 7.59 -21.20 2.55
CA LYS A 207 8.17 -22.49 2.17
C LYS A 207 9.65 -22.36 1.82
N TYR A 208 10.04 -21.28 1.13
CA TYR A 208 11.39 -21.12 0.61
C TYR A 208 12.31 -20.20 1.40
N LEU A 209 11.77 -19.19 2.09
CA LEU A 209 12.58 -18.09 2.64
C LEU A 209 12.48 -18.00 4.17
N HIS A 210 11.57 -18.76 4.77
CA HIS A 210 11.29 -18.88 6.21
C HIS A 210 10.91 -17.59 6.96
N ARG A 211 11.44 -16.41 6.58
CA ARG A 211 11.27 -15.13 7.26
C ARG A 211 11.35 -13.95 6.30
N VAL A 212 10.40 -13.03 6.41
CA VAL A 212 10.37 -11.81 5.59
C VAL A 212 11.36 -10.77 6.11
N ARG A 213 12.12 -10.16 5.19
CA ARG A 213 13.00 -9.03 5.50
C ARG A 213 12.20 -7.78 5.86
N SER A 214 12.67 -7.00 6.83
CA SER A 214 12.00 -5.77 7.28
C SER A 214 11.75 -4.74 6.17
N ARG A 215 12.65 -4.66 5.18
CA ARG A 215 12.47 -3.78 4.01
C ARG A 215 11.29 -4.23 3.16
N THR A 216 11.24 -5.52 2.81
CA THR A 216 10.17 -6.12 2.01
C THR A 216 8.82 -5.98 2.71
N LEU A 217 8.76 -6.30 4.01
CA LEU A 217 7.52 -6.20 4.78
C LEU A 217 6.98 -4.77 4.87
N ASN A 218 7.84 -3.75 4.99
CA ASN A 218 7.38 -2.35 4.93
C ASN A 218 6.76 -2.00 3.56
N VAL A 219 7.31 -2.49 2.45
CA VAL A 219 6.76 -2.24 1.11
C VAL A 219 5.42 -2.93 0.92
N TRP A 220 5.29 -4.18 1.39
CA TRP A 220 4.02 -4.92 1.35
C TRP A 220 2.96 -4.27 2.23
N LEU A 221 3.33 -3.85 3.43
CA LEU A 221 2.44 -3.14 4.35
C LEU A 221 1.96 -1.82 3.75
N GLU A 222 2.87 -1.03 3.16
CA GLU A 222 2.51 0.21 2.47
C GLU A 222 1.52 -0.05 1.33
N ALA A 223 1.78 -1.06 0.48
CA ALA A 223 0.88 -1.41 -0.61
C ALA A 223 -0.52 -1.87 -0.10
N ALA A 224 -0.56 -2.65 0.98
CA ALA A 224 -1.81 -3.12 1.58
C ALA A 224 -2.64 -1.97 2.17
N VAL A 225 -1.97 -0.99 2.79
CA VAL A 225 -2.61 0.21 3.33
C VAL A 225 -3.13 1.12 2.21
N ILE A 226 -2.35 1.31 1.13
CA ILE A 226 -2.80 2.07 -0.06
C ILE A 226 -4.03 1.41 -0.67
N GLN A 227 -4.04 0.08 -0.76
CA GLN A 227 -5.17 -0.65 -1.32
C GLN A 227 -6.39 -0.66 -0.36
N GLY A 228 -6.17 -0.51 0.96
CA GLY A 228 -7.22 -0.34 1.95
C GLY A 228 -7.76 -1.63 2.58
N SER A 229 -7.11 -2.77 2.33
CA SER A 229 -7.52 -4.08 2.87
C SER A 229 -6.85 -4.38 4.22
N VAL A 230 -7.67 -4.39 5.27
CA VAL A 230 -7.25 -4.86 6.60
C VAL A 230 -6.97 -6.35 6.60
N ALA A 231 -7.71 -7.14 5.81
CA ALA A 231 -7.47 -8.58 5.67
C ALA A 231 -6.05 -8.86 5.14
N THR A 232 -5.56 -8.06 4.20
CA THR A 232 -4.19 -8.17 3.69
C THR A 232 -3.17 -7.85 4.78
N VAL A 233 -3.37 -6.76 5.54
CA VAL A 233 -2.48 -6.40 6.65
C VAL A 233 -2.44 -7.50 7.72
N GLN A 234 -3.60 -8.10 8.03
CA GLN A 234 -3.69 -9.22 8.96
C GLN A 234 -3.00 -10.48 8.43
N ALA A 235 -3.11 -10.78 7.13
CA ALA A 235 -2.37 -11.88 6.51
C ALA A 235 -0.86 -11.65 6.63
N LEU A 236 -0.40 -10.42 6.38
CA LEU A 236 1.00 -10.03 6.57
C LEU A 236 1.46 -10.13 8.04
N ALA A 237 0.57 -9.94 9.02
CA ALA A 237 0.92 -10.08 10.44
C ALA A 237 1.15 -11.55 10.87
N ARG A 238 0.55 -12.51 10.15
CA ARG A 238 0.67 -13.95 10.45
C ARG A 238 1.97 -14.57 9.95
N ILE A 239 2.66 -13.91 9.03
CA ILE A 239 3.89 -14.48 8.46
C ILE A 239 5.08 -14.25 9.39
N PRO A 240 6.00 -15.22 9.51
CA PRO A 240 7.22 -15.02 10.28
C PRO A 240 8.04 -13.87 9.69
N HIS A 241 8.38 -12.91 10.55
CA HIS A 241 9.15 -11.73 10.18
C HIS A 241 10.16 -11.39 11.28
N ASP A 242 10.91 -10.32 11.07
CA ASP A 242 11.89 -9.85 12.04
C ASP A 242 11.27 -9.44 13.38
N PRO A 243 11.65 -10.03 14.54
CA PRO A 243 11.19 -9.55 15.83
C PRO A 243 11.60 -8.09 16.13
N SER A 244 12.62 -7.59 15.45
CA SER A 244 13.06 -6.19 15.48
C SER A 244 12.45 -5.33 14.38
N PHE A 245 11.45 -5.84 13.66
CA PHE A 245 10.74 -5.09 12.62
C PHE A 245 10.21 -3.77 13.19
N LYS A 246 10.48 -2.70 12.44
CA LYS A 246 9.98 -1.36 12.73
C LYS A 246 9.26 -0.84 11.51
N ILE A 247 8.07 -0.30 11.72
CA ILE A 247 7.33 0.45 10.70
C ILE A 247 8.12 1.74 10.43
N LYS A 248 8.49 1.98 9.18
CA LYS A 248 9.19 3.21 8.79
C LYS A 248 8.26 4.41 8.93
N SER A 249 8.83 5.58 9.26
CA SER A 249 8.06 6.82 9.45
C SER A 249 7.12 7.18 8.28
N PRO A 250 7.50 7.06 7.00
CA PRO A 250 6.56 7.28 5.89
C PRO A 250 5.36 6.31 5.90
N THR A 251 5.62 5.01 6.06
CA THR A 251 4.60 3.96 6.14
C THR A 251 3.70 4.18 7.36
N MET A 252 4.28 4.55 8.50
CA MET A 252 3.56 4.89 9.74
C MET A 252 2.62 6.07 9.53
N SER A 253 3.11 7.14 8.88
CA SER A 253 2.27 8.30 8.55
C SER A 253 1.14 7.94 7.60
N LEU A 254 1.38 7.08 6.61
CA LEU A 254 0.33 6.59 5.72
C LEU A 254 -0.74 5.81 6.48
N ILE A 255 -0.35 4.86 7.34
CA ILE A 255 -1.26 4.05 8.18
C ILE A 255 -2.14 4.96 9.04
N LEU A 256 -1.53 5.93 9.74
CA LEU A 256 -2.26 6.80 10.67
C LEU A 256 -3.18 7.80 9.96
N LYS A 257 -2.85 8.19 8.71
CA LYS A 257 -3.71 9.02 7.87
C LYS A 257 -4.92 8.29 7.29
N THR A 258 -5.00 6.96 7.44
CA THR A 258 -6.21 6.24 7.03
C THR A 258 -7.42 6.57 7.89
N GLY A 259 -7.20 7.01 9.14
CA GLY A 259 -8.27 7.28 10.10
C GLY A 259 -9.07 6.05 10.53
N ARG A 260 -8.58 4.85 10.21
CA ARG A 260 -9.29 3.58 10.39
C ARG A 260 -8.71 2.79 11.55
N TYR A 261 -9.49 2.62 12.61
CA TYR A 261 -9.05 1.91 13.82
C TYR A 261 -8.52 0.49 13.51
N ASP A 262 -9.28 -0.27 12.72
CA ASP A 262 -8.97 -1.65 12.34
C ASP A 262 -7.66 -1.77 11.55
N MET A 263 -7.43 -0.86 10.60
CA MET A 263 -6.19 -0.78 9.81
C MET A 263 -4.98 -0.43 10.67
N VAL A 264 -5.11 0.59 11.54
CA VAL A 264 -4.05 1.00 12.45
C VAL A 264 -3.73 -0.14 13.42
N SER A 265 -4.74 -0.70 14.07
CA SER A 265 -4.58 -1.82 15.00
C SER A 265 -3.89 -3.02 14.36
N ALA A 266 -4.36 -3.45 13.18
CA ALA A 266 -3.76 -4.55 12.45
C ALA A 266 -2.30 -4.25 12.08
N ALA A 267 -1.99 -3.04 11.57
CA ALA A 267 -0.64 -2.69 11.14
C ALA A 267 0.35 -2.59 12.31
N PHE A 268 -0.05 -2.02 13.44
CA PHE A 268 0.83 -1.90 14.60
C PHE A 268 0.98 -3.21 15.37
N SER A 269 0.09 -4.19 15.17
CA SER A 269 0.29 -5.55 15.69
C SER A 269 1.51 -6.26 15.09
N LEU A 270 2.02 -5.82 13.91
CA LEU A 270 3.25 -6.36 13.31
C LEU A 270 4.53 -5.92 14.04
N THR A 271 4.47 -4.94 14.94
CA THR A 271 5.67 -4.40 15.59
C THR A 271 5.54 -4.46 17.11
N SER A 272 6.44 -5.21 17.75
CA SER A 272 6.65 -5.14 19.20
C SER A 272 7.70 -4.08 19.60
N ALA A 273 8.30 -3.39 18.63
CA ALA A 273 9.34 -2.42 18.91
C ALA A 273 8.79 -1.21 19.68
N SER A 274 9.54 -0.79 20.70
CA SER A 274 9.28 0.50 21.37
C SER A 274 9.25 1.61 20.32
N LEU A 275 8.13 2.33 20.28
CA LEU A 275 7.90 3.45 19.36
C LEU A 275 8.40 4.78 19.94
N GLY A 276 9.29 4.71 20.94
CA GLY A 276 9.94 5.88 21.53
C GLY A 276 10.75 6.63 20.49
N HIS A 277 10.18 7.70 19.96
CA HIS A 277 10.84 8.63 19.06
C HIS A 277 10.96 9.99 19.73
N TYR A 278 12.12 10.63 19.57
CA TYR A 278 12.41 11.92 20.18
C TYR A 278 11.79 13.12 19.43
N SER A 279 11.04 12.88 18.34
CA SER A 279 10.44 13.92 17.50
C SER A 279 8.97 13.65 17.25
N SER A 280 8.14 14.69 17.33
CA SER A 280 6.71 14.65 17.00
C SER A 280 6.43 14.23 15.55
N THR A 281 7.40 14.32 14.63
CA THR A 281 7.28 13.88 13.24
C THR A 281 7.47 12.36 13.06
N GLN A 282 8.00 11.69 14.09
CA GLN A 282 8.29 10.25 14.08
C GLN A 282 7.53 9.49 15.16
N HIS A 283 7.08 10.17 16.22
CA HIS A 283 6.33 9.55 17.30
C HIS A 283 4.89 9.21 16.87
N PRO A 284 4.45 7.94 16.94
CA PRO A 284 3.16 7.50 16.39
C PRO A 284 1.96 8.26 16.95
N LEU A 285 1.89 8.44 18.28
CA LEU A 285 0.79 9.20 18.90
C LEU A 285 0.71 10.63 18.37
N HIS A 286 1.85 11.33 18.23
CA HIS A 286 1.91 12.68 17.68
C HIS A 286 1.55 12.73 16.19
N ILE A 287 1.94 11.72 15.40
CA ILE A 287 1.54 11.61 13.99
C ILE A 287 0.03 11.37 13.88
N ALA A 288 -0.54 10.52 14.74
CA ALA A 288 -1.97 10.23 14.78
C ALA A 288 -2.78 11.49 15.08
N VAL A 289 -2.38 12.24 16.12
CA VAL A 289 -3.00 13.53 16.45
C VAL A 289 -2.90 14.52 15.30
N ARG A 290 -1.71 14.67 14.68
CA ARG A 290 -1.52 15.56 13.53
C ARG A 290 -2.42 15.22 12.35
N SER A 291 -2.76 13.94 12.19
CA SER A 291 -3.62 13.47 11.11
C SER A 291 -5.09 13.86 11.32
N GLY A 292 -5.48 14.27 12.54
CA GLY A 292 -6.83 14.76 12.84
C GLY A 292 -7.89 13.67 12.99
N PHE A 293 -7.49 12.38 12.96
CA PHE A 293 -8.42 11.26 13.08
C PHE A 293 -8.38 10.66 14.48
N VAL A 294 -9.45 10.87 15.26
CA VAL A 294 -9.57 10.36 16.62
C VAL A 294 -9.45 8.84 16.70
N ASP A 295 -9.92 8.10 15.69
CA ASP A 295 -9.84 6.64 15.67
C ASP A 295 -8.41 6.13 15.48
N SER A 296 -7.55 6.87 14.77
CA SER A 296 -6.12 6.57 14.72
C SER A 296 -5.44 6.81 16.06
N VAL A 297 -5.85 7.86 16.78
CA VAL A 297 -5.35 8.15 18.13
C VAL A 297 -5.78 7.04 19.09
N ARG A 298 -7.06 6.66 19.07
CA ARG A 298 -7.60 5.52 19.83
C ARG A 298 -6.83 4.24 19.57
N ALA A 299 -6.70 3.87 18.30
CA ALA A 299 -6.00 2.65 17.92
C ALA A 299 -4.56 2.64 18.43
N ILE A 300 -3.82 3.75 18.35
CA ILE A 300 -2.47 3.81 18.90
C ILE A 300 -2.46 3.63 20.42
N VAL A 301 -3.34 4.31 21.15
CA VAL A 301 -3.42 4.18 22.61
C VAL A 301 -3.80 2.75 23.04
N ASP A 302 -4.73 2.13 22.33
CA ASP A 302 -5.26 0.81 22.66
C ASP A 302 -4.30 -0.33 22.29
N THR A 303 -3.54 -0.17 21.21
CA THR A 303 -2.74 -1.27 20.62
C THR A 303 -1.26 -1.16 20.94
N VAL A 304 -0.76 0.07 21.12
CA VAL A 304 0.63 0.33 21.45
C VAL A 304 0.68 0.83 22.89
N ARG A 305 1.59 0.26 23.69
CA ARG A 305 1.96 0.81 24.99
C ARG A 305 2.72 2.13 24.82
N VAL A 306 2.01 3.19 24.45
CA VAL A 306 2.55 4.56 24.37
C VAL A 306 2.34 5.27 25.69
N ASP A 307 3.32 6.08 26.08
CA ASP A 307 3.14 7.07 27.13
C ASP A 307 2.33 8.25 26.57
N ILE A 308 1.14 8.48 27.13
CA ILE A 308 0.22 9.56 26.73
C ILE A 308 0.85 10.93 26.94
N ASN A 309 1.71 11.06 27.96
CA ASN A 309 2.37 12.30 28.35
C ASN A 309 3.80 12.40 27.80
N ALA A 310 4.17 11.56 26.83
CA ALA A 310 5.49 11.57 26.22
C ALA A 310 5.84 12.95 25.64
N LEU A 311 6.92 13.55 26.18
CA LEU A 311 7.48 14.79 25.68
C LEU A 311 8.44 14.53 24.52
N VAL A 312 8.16 15.13 23.37
CA VAL A 312 8.99 14.97 22.17
C VAL A 312 9.33 16.31 21.54
N LYS A 313 10.40 16.36 20.76
CA LYS A 313 10.80 17.57 20.04
C LYS A 313 9.69 18.04 19.10
N SER A 314 9.33 19.32 19.22
CA SER A 314 8.35 19.95 18.34
C SER A 314 8.86 19.98 16.90
N GLY A 315 8.02 19.54 15.97
CA GLY A 315 8.23 19.69 14.53
C GLY A 315 7.47 20.88 13.95
N ILE A 316 6.81 21.68 14.79
CA ILE A 316 5.99 22.82 14.37
C ILE A 316 6.88 24.06 14.28
N PRO A 317 7.00 24.70 13.10
CA PRO A 317 7.73 25.96 12.98
C PRO A 317 7.11 27.04 13.88
N ASN A 318 7.94 27.80 14.59
CA ASN A 318 7.52 28.89 15.47
C ASN A 318 6.67 28.48 16.68
N TYR A 319 6.63 27.19 17.03
CA TYR A 319 6.04 26.77 18.30
C TYR A 319 6.99 27.13 19.44
N SER A 320 6.48 27.84 20.44
CA SER A 320 7.31 28.42 21.50
C SER A 320 8.00 27.42 22.43
N ARG A 321 7.65 26.13 22.37
CA ARG A 321 8.23 25.07 23.19
C ARG A 321 9.05 24.11 22.35
N ASP A 322 10.23 23.78 22.87
CA ASP A 322 11.11 22.77 22.27
C ASP A 322 10.52 21.37 22.36
N LEU A 323 9.80 21.08 23.45
CA LEU A 323 9.13 19.81 23.71
C LEU A 323 7.62 20.01 23.79
N ILE A 324 6.89 19.06 23.22
CA ILE A 324 5.42 19.03 23.21
C ILE A 324 4.92 17.62 23.53
N THR A 325 3.73 17.57 24.10
CA THR A 325 2.91 16.37 24.26
C THR A 325 1.96 16.19 23.06
N ALA A 326 1.30 15.03 23.00
CA ALA A 326 0.24 14.80 22.04
C ALA A 326 -0.96 15.74 22.27
N LEU A 327 -1.24 16.09 23.53
CA LEU A 327 -2.32 17.00 23.90
C LEU A 327 -2.03 18.44 23.46
N ASP A 328 -0.79 18.93 23.62
CA ASP A 328 -0.36 20.24 23.10
C ASP A 328 -0.66 20.37 21.59
N LEU A 329 -0.37 19.31 20.83
CA LEU A 329 -0.60 19.29 19.39
C LEU A 329 -2.09 19.28 19.03
N ALA A 330 -2.91 18.55 19.78
CA ALA A 330 -4.36 18.51 19.58
C ALA A 330 -5.00 19.88 19.87
N ILE A 331 -4.55 20.56 20.93
CA ILE A 331 -4.98 21.92 21.28
C ILE A 331 -4.57 22.91 20.19
N TYR A 332 -3.31 22.83 19.72
CA TYR A 332 -2.80 23.72 18.67
C TYR A 332 -3.62 23.65 17.38
N HIS A 333 -4.13 22.47 17.03
CA HIS A 333 -4.96 22.25 15.85
C HIS A 333 -6.47 22.38 16.08
N ASP A 334 -6.90 22.72 17.30
CA ASP A 334 -8.31 22.82 17.70
C ASP A 334 -9.11 21.51 17.49
N TYR A 335 -8.47 20.36 17.71
CA TYR A 335 -9.09 19.03 17.56
C TYR A 335 -9.83 18.62 18.84
N VAL A 336 -11.02 19.20 19.06
CA VAL A 336 -11.86 19.00 20.25
C VAL A 336 -12.05 17.52 20.62
N ASP A 337 -12.33 16.66 19.65
CA ASP A 337 -12.62 15.24 19.87
C ASP A 337 -11.38 14.46 20.35
N ILE A 338 -10.22 14.83 19.81
CA ILE A 338 -8.93 14.25 20.18
C ILE A 338 -8.50 14.76 21.56
N VAL A 339 -8.69 16.05 21.85
CA VAL A 339 -8.46 16.63 23.18
C VAL A 339 -9.30 15.89 24.22
N ARG A 340 -10.61 15.75 23.98
CA ARG A 340 -11.52 15.01 24.87
C ARG A 340 -11.04 13.58 25.10
N TYR A 341 -10.66 12.89 24.03
CA TYR A 341 -10.15 11.52 24.14
C TYR A 341 -8.86 11.45 24.95
N LEU A 342 -7.82 12.23 24.61
CA LEU A 342 -6.53 12.20 25.31
C LEU A 342 -6.68 12.54 26.80
N VAL A 343 -7.47 13.55 27.14
CA VAL A 343 -7.77 13.91 28.54
C VAL A 343 -8.45 12.75 29.27
N SER A 344 -9.40 12.05 28.63
CA SER A 344 -10.03 10.85 29.21
C SER A 344 -9.06 9.68 29.42
N GLN A 345 -7.91 9.69 28.74
CA GLN A 345 -6.83 8.71 28.89
C GLN A 345 -5.74 9.16 29.88
N GLY A 346 -5.97 10.25 30.63
CA GLY A 346 -5.03 10.77 31.62
C GLY A 346 -3.94 11.69 31.02
N ALA A 347 -4.18 12.29 29.86
CA ALA A 347 -3.28 13.30 29.33
C ALA A 347 -3.27 14.54 30.25
N GLU A 348 -2.08 14.91 30.71
CA GLU A 348 -1.87 16.07 31.56
C GLU A 348 -1.55 17.30 30.70
N HIS A 349 -2.12 18.44 31.07
CA HIS A 349 -1.81 19.72 30.44
C HIS A 349 -1.07 20.61 31.43
N ALA A 350 0.26 20.64 31.32
CA ALA A 350 1.14 21.36 32.24
C ALA A 350 1.00 22.90 32.21
N CYS A 351 0.15 23.48 31.35
CA CYS A 351 0.05 24.95 31.28
C CYS A 351 -1.24 25.44 30.63
N LEU A 352 -2.22 25.86 31.44
CA LEU A 352 -3.45 26.50 30.96
C LEU A 352 -3.26 27.96 30.47
N ALA A 353 -2.01 28.42 30.38
CA ALA A 353 -1.61 29.66 29.74
C ALA A 353 -0.81 29.40 28.45
N PRO A 354 -1.32 28.61 27.48
CA PRO A 354 -0.59 28.43 26.25
C PRO A 354 -0.47 29.79 25.54
N ARG A 355 0.67 30.00 24.89
CA ARG A 355 0.83 31.07 23.88
C ARG A 355 -0.06 30.85 22.65
N VAL A 356 -0.89 29.81 22.67
CA VAL A 356 -1.81 29.40 21.63
C VAL A 356 -3.23 29.75 22.06
N THR A 357 -4.03 30.29 21.15
CA THR A 357 -5.44 30.60 21.42
C THR A 357 -6.22 29.30 21.67
N ILE A 358 -6.73 29.12 22.89
CA ILE A 358 -7.66 28.02 23.20
C ILE A 358 -9.09 28.46 22.89
N THR A 359 -9.85 27.59 22.22
CA THR A 359 -11.29 27.77 21.98
C THR A 359 -12.12 27.41 23.20
N GLY A 360 -13.33 27.96 23.31
CA GLY A 360 -14.25 27.66 24.43
C GLY A 360 -14.44 26.17 24.69
N PRO A 361 -14.76 25.34 23.68
CA PRO A 361 -14.95 23.91 23.88
C PRO A 361 -13.73 23.18 24.45
N ILE A 362 -12.52 23.53 24.00
CA ILE A 362 -11.28 22.94 24.52
C ILE A 362 -11.03 23.42 25.95
N TYR A 363 -11.23 24.71 26.22
CA TYR A 363 -11.09 25.27 27.56
C TYR A 363 -12.02 24.56 28.54
N ASP A 364 -13.28 24.36 28.17
CA ASP A 364 -14.28 23.70 29.02
C ASP A 364 -13.91 22.25 29.32
N ILE A 365 -13.35 21.51 28.35
CA ILE A 365 -12.83 20.15 28.56
C ILE A 365 -11.68 20.16 29.57
N LEU A 366 -10.68 21.02 29.37
CA LEU A 366 -9.51 21.11 30.23
C LEU A 366 -9.87 21.58 31.64
N ARG A 367 -10.80 22.53 31.73
CA ARG A 367 -11.36 23.02 32.99
C ARG A 367 -12.07 21.90 33.75
N GLN A 368 -12.97 21.17 33.09
CA GLN A 368 -13.71 20.09 33.71
C GLN A 368 -12.77 19.00 34.21
N ALA A 369 -11.80 18.59 33.39
CA ALA A 369 -10.78 17.63 33.79
C ALA A 369 -9.93 18.14 34.96
N SER A 370 -9.56 19.42 34.98
CA SER A 370 -8.79 20.00 36.10
C SER A 370 -9.59 19.95 37.41
N ILE A 371 -10.89 20.24 37.36
CA ILE A 371 -11.79 20.18 38.54
C ILE A 371 -11.98 18.72 39.01
N GLU A 372 -12.12 17.78 38.08
CA GLU A 372 -12.38 16.36 38.39
C GLU A 372 -11.14 15.64 38.93
N TYR A 373 -9.97 15.88 38.33
CA TYR A 373 -8.76 15.09 38.61
C TYR A 373 -7.79 15.75 39.60
N ASN A 374 -7.82 17.08 39.78
CA ASN A 374 -6.96 17.75 40.76
C ASN A 374 -7.75 18.19 42.00
N VAL A 375 -7.48 17.52 43.12
CA VAL A 375 -8.12 17.74 44.45
C VAL A 375 -7.91 19.17 45.00
N GLY A 376 -7.00 19.97 44.42
CA GLY A 376 -6.77 21.38 44.76
C GLY A 376 -7.55 22.42 43.93
N TYR A 377 -8.24 22.00 42.87
CA TYR A 377 -8.87 22.90 41.89
C TYR A 377 -10.39 23.00 42.09
N THR A 378 -10.81 23.62 43.19
CA THR A 378 -12.25 23.86 43.41
C THR A 378 -12.80 25.00 42.55
N TRP A 379 -11.96 25.76 41.85
CA TRP A 379 -12.42 26.92 41.09
C TRP A 379 -11.52 27.25 39.89
N MET A 380 -12.12 27.22 38.70
CA MET A 380 -11.60 27.80 37.47
C MET A 380 -12.67 28.72 36.87
N PRO A 381 -12.30 29.90 36.32
CA PRO A 381 -13.25 30.84 35.74
C PRO A 381 -13.97 30.24 34.53
N GLU A 382 -15.09 30.85 34.13
CA GLU A 382 -15.75 30.51 32.87
C GLU A 382 -14.92 31.02 31.68
N TYR A 383 -15.10 30.42 30.50
CA TYR A 383 -14.27 30.73 29.31
C TYR A 383 -14.22 32.22 28.96
N GLU A 384 -15.35 32.92 29.02
CA GLU A 384 -15.42 34.36 28.70
C GLU A 384 -14.63 35.22 29.67
N ASP A 385 -14.58 34.84 30.95
CA ASP A 385 -13.78 35.54 31.95
C ASP A 385 -12.29 35.23 31.76
N TRP A 386 -11.95 33.95 31.56
CA TRP A 386 -10.58 33.52 31.25
C TRP A 386 -10.02 34.22 30.00
N LYS A 387 -10.84 34.36 28.97
CA LYS A 387 -10.48 35.04 27.71
C LYS A 387 -10.20 36.53 27.90
N ARG A 388 -10.80 37.17 28.91
CA ARG A 388 -10.55 38.58 29.28
C ARG A 388 -9.36 38.77 30.22
N MET A 389 -8.90 37.72 30.90
CA MET A 389 -7.72 37.77 31.77
C MET A 389 -6.46 38.15 30.99
N SER A 390 -5.56 38.90 31.63
CA SER A 390 -4.25 39.19 31.06
C SER A 390 -3.39 37.93 31.00
N PHE A 391 -2.31 37.96 30.21
CA PHE A 391 -1.38 36.83 30.13
C PHE A 391 -0.78 36.50 31.51
N ASN A 392 -0.40 37.52 32.29
CA ASN A 392 0.15 37.35 33.63
C ASN A 392 -0.87 36.72 34.59
N ASP A 393 -2.14 37.14 34.53
CA ASP A 393 -3.20 36.53 35.37
C ASP A 393 -3.39 35.04 35.05
N ARG A 394 -3.22 34.65 33.78
CA ARG A 394 -3.29 33.24 33.36
C ARG A 394 -2.07 32.45 33.82
N GLU A 395 -0.87 33.03 33.74
CA GLU A 395 0.35 32.41 34.27
C GLU A 395 0.30 32.25 35.79
N ASP A 396 -0.15 33.27 36.53
CA ASP A 396 -0.31 33.23 37.99
C ASP A 396 -1.34 32.19 38.44
N MET A 397 -2.35 31.90 37.60
CA MET A 397 -3.31 30.82 37.85
C MET A 397 -2.70 29.45 37.60
N ALA A 398 -1.85 29.32 36.58
CA ALA A 398 -1.14 28.08 36.25
C ALA A 398 -0.02 27.77 37.26
N SER A 399 0.70 28.76 37.78
CA SER A 399 1.78 28.56 38.76
C SER A 399 1.29 28.09 40.14
N ARG A 400 -0.01 28.23 40.42
CA ARG A 400 -0.65 27.63 41.61
C ARG A 400 -0.87 26.11 41.48
N GLN A 401 -0.43 25.49 40.37
CA GLN A 401 -0.50 24.04 40.11
C GLN A 401 0.59 23.24 40.82
N ASP A 402 1.74 23.85 41.13
CA ASP A 402 2.90 23.25 41.80
C ASP A 402 2.88 23.51 43.32
#